data_AF-A0A1B8E6Z5-F1
#
_entry.id   AF-A0A1B8E6Z5-F1
#
_cell.length_a   1.000
_cell.length_b   1.000
_cell.length_c   1.000
_cell.angle_alpha   90.00
_cell.angle_beta   90.00
_cell.angle_gamma   90.00
#
_symmetry.space_group_name_H-M   'P 1'
#
loop_
_entity.id
_entity.type
_entity.pdbx_description
1 polymer ?
#
loop_
_entity_poly.entity_id
_entity_poly.type
_entity_poly.pdbx_seq_one_letter_code
_entity_poly.pdbx_strand_id
1 'polypeptide(L)'
;MEQQLLDLQERFAAEQLKAKQAEARAEEERRLREEEQLKSKKAEARAEEEQRLREEEQRRREAAEAESQPKNLIEYLETCHSFSLALKVITDKSLSTQGDTTRIVPWVDFPVYQEETWEKLSTSPDFNSQRVFPSTHQLDYVRKYLDPIASEVALRHYARETVENPVRTVIGEIYKNENLREQFRLRGAMMFESHTNLGVPVEQSMENEMGRMSISEPNTSRAGRSRAKGKDKQMGGQHQTRGASWRKKGSADQFCISKESDGRTIPIASIEYKAPHKFPLAQIIARLNGEIRPGDEIIHKEGDDFDFLSKTLVAAVITQLFSYMIAKGVQHGYVFDGEAIIFLYIPNDDPSTVYYHLSIPRLDFQEDDENRLHRTSVAQILAFVLGALAVKPPGQSWHDAAAGLDTWAVEYIDILKKIPETERKAPRSSPYNASR
;
A
#
# COMPACT_ATOMS: atom_id res chain seq x y z
N MET A 1 -59.87 -53.53 -88.85
CA MET A 1 -58.86 -52.45 -88.64
C MET A 1 -59.28 -51.50 -87.53
N GLU A 2 -60.53 -51.02 -87.50
CA GLU A 2 -61.00 -50.05 -86.48
C GLU A 2 -60.95 -50.58 -85.03
N GLN A 3 -61.27 -51.86 -84.80
CA GLN A 3 -61.31 -52.44 -83.45
C GLN A 3 -59.91 -52.63 -82.84
N GLN A 4 -58.88 -52.83 -83.66
CA GLN A 4 -57.49 -52.87 -83.22
C GLN A 4 -56.94 -51.47 -82.93
N LEU A 5 -57.43 -50.44 -83.62
CA LEU A 5 -57.04 -49.04 -83.39
C LEU A 5 -57.60 -48.52 -82.06
N LEU A 6 -58.84 -48.88 -81.73
CA LEU A 6 -59.51 -48.54 -80.46
C LEU A 6 -58.82 -49.19 -79.26
N ASP A 7 -58.47 -50.48 -79.35
CA ASP A 7 -57.74 -51.20 -78.28
C ASP A 7 -56.33 -50.63 -78.07
N LEU A 8 -55.67 -50.18 -79.14
CA LEU A 8 -54.39 -49.46 -79.08
C LEU A 8 -54.52 -48.08 -78.41
N GLN A 9 -55.60 -47.34 -78.70
CA GLN A 9 -55.88 -46.04 -78.08
C GLN A 9 -56.19 -46.17 -76.58
N GLU A 10 -56.97 -47.18 -76.17
CA GLU A 10 -57.24 -47.45 -74.75
C GLU A 10 -55.98 -47.87 -74.00
N ARG A 11 -55.13 -48.71 -74.60
CA ARG A 11 -53.84 -49.10 -73.99
C ARG A 11 -52.90 -47.91 -73.85
N PHE A 12 -52.79 -47.05 -74.87
CA PHE A 12 -51.97 -45.85 -74.81
C PHE A 12 -52.49 -44.85 -73.76
N ALA A 13 -53.81 -44.68 -73.64
CA ALA A 13 -54.41 -43.84 -72.60
C ALA A 13 -54.19 -44.41 -71.19
N ALA A 14 -54.30 -45.73 -71.01
CA ALA A 14 -54.01 -46.40 -69.75
C ALA A 14 -52.53 -46.30 -69.36
N GLU A 15 -51.63 -46.36 -70.34
CA GLU A 15 -50.18 -46.23 -70.14
C GLU A 15 -49.79 -44.78 -69.82
N GLN A 16 -50.40 -43.79 -70.50
CA GLN A 16 -50.30 -42.37 -70.15
C GLN A 16 -50.78 -42.07 -68.73
N LEU A 17 -51.89 -42.69 -68.32
CA LEU A 17 -52.42 -42.54 -66.96
C LEU A 17 -51.48 -43.16 -65.92
N LYS A 18 -50.93 -44.36 -66.20
CA LYS A 18 -49.92 -44.99 -65.34
C LYS A 18 -48.65 -44.15 -65.25
N ALA A 19 -48.18 -43.58 -66.35
CA ALA A 19 -47.01 -42.71 -66.38
C ALA A 19 -47.22 -41.46 -65.52
N LYS A 20 -48.38 -40.78 -65.67
CA LYS A 20 -48.73 -39.62 -64.82
C LYS A 20 -48.84 -39.98 -63.34
N GLN A 21 -49.40 -41.14 -63.00
CA GLN A 21 -49.48 -41.61 -61.61
C GLN A 21 -48.12 -42.03 -61.03
N ALA A 22 -47.19 -42.51 -61.86
CA ALA A 22 -45.83 -42.81 -61.45
C ALA A 22 -45.02 -41.53 -61.22
N GLU A 23 -45.17 -40.54 -62.10
CA GLU A 23 -44.54 -39.23 -61.99
C GLU A 23 -45.03 -38.47 -60.74
N ALA A 24 -46.34 -38.45 -60.49
CA ALA A 24 -46.90 -37.82 -59.29
C ALA A 24 -46.40 -38.48 -57.99
N ARG A 25 -46.26 -39.81 -57.96
CA ARG A 25 -45.69 -40.54 -56.81
C ARG A 25 -44.21 -40.23 -56.60
N ALA A 26 -43.43 -40.17 -57.69
CA ALA A 26 -42.00 -39.83 -57.61
C ALA A 26 -41.79 -38.39 -57.12
N GLU A 27 -42.65 -37.46 -57.51
CA GLU A 27 -42.59 -36.06 -57.07
C GLU A 27 -42.97 -35.90 -55.59
N GLU A 28 -43.99 -36.61 -55.13
CA GLU A 28 -44.37 -36.65 -53.71
C GLU A 28 -43.27 -37.25 -52.84
N GLU A 29 -42.63 -38.34 -53.29
CA GLU A 29 -41.52 -38.99 -52.60
C GLU A 29 -40.28 -38.07 -52.55
N ARG A 30 -40.00 -37.31 -53.63
CA ARG A 30 -38.93 -36.30 -53.64
C ARG A 30 -39.20 -35.18 -52.64
N ARG A 31 -40.45 -34.68 -52.58
CA ARG A 31 -40.85 -33.65 -51.62
C ARG A 31 -40.69 -34.12 -50.16
N LEU A 32 -41.07 -35.36 -49.87
CA LEU A 32 -40.89 -35.96 -48.53
C LEU A 32 -39.40 -36.03 -48.14
N ARG A 33 -38.52 -36.44 -49.07
CA ARG A 33 -37.07 -36.49 -48.82
C ARG A 33 -36.47 -35.09 -48.60
N GLU A 34 -36.91 -34.09 -49.33
CA GLU A 34 -36.48 -32.69 -49.15
C GLU A 34 -36.93 -32.13 -47.80
N GLU A 35 -38.17 -32.40 -47.38
CA GLU A 35 -38.68 -32.02 -46.06
C GLU A 35 -37.91 -32.72 -44.92
N GLU A 36 -37.59 -34.00 -45.08
CA GLU A 36 -36.79 -34.76 -44.12
C GLU A 36 -35.36 -34.24 -44.03
N GLN A 37 -34.72 -33.95 -45.17
CA GLN A 37 -33.40 -33.31 -45.20
C GLN A 37 -33.42 -31.93 -44.54
N LEU A 38 -34.46 -31.12 -44.78
CA LEU A 38 -34.60 -29.82 -44.15
C LEU A 38 -34.81 -29.95 -42.63
N LYS A 39 -35.60 -30.94 -42.19
CA LYS A 39 -35.77 -31.25 -40.76
C LYS A 39 -34.46 -31.71 -40.13
N SER A 40 -33.69 -32.56 -40.81
CA SER A 40 -32.38 -33.03 -40.36
C SER A 40 -31.39 -31.86 -40.22
N LYS A 41 -31.25 -31.02 -41.25
CA LYS A 41 -30.38 -29.84 -41.20
C LYS A 41 -30.77 -28.85 -40.10
N LYS A 42 -32.08 -28.65 -39.88
CA LYS A 42 -32.58 -27.82 -38.77
C LYS A 42 -32.35 -28.46 -37.40
N ALA A 43 -32.34 -29.78 -37.29
CA ALA A 43 -32.02 -30.48 -36.06
C ALA A 43 -30.52 -30.39 -35.75
N GLU A 44 -29.67 -30.59 -36.76
CA GLU A 44 -28.21 -30.46 -36.67
C GLU A 44 -27.80 -29.03 -36.28
N ALA A 45 -28.31 -28.00 -36.97
CA ALA A 45 -28.02 -26.61 -36.64
C ALA A 45 -28.44 -26.23 -35.20
N ARG A 46 -29.57 -26.78 -34.71
CA ARG A 46 -30.00 -26.58 -33.32
C ARG A 46 -29.08 -27.28 -32.32
N ALA A 47 -28.60 -28.49 -32.65
CA ALA A 47 -27.66 -29.21 -31.81
C ALA A 47 -26.30 -28.50 -31.74
N GLU A 48 -25.80 -27.96 -32.85
CA GLU A 48 -24.57 -27.15 -32.89
C GLU A 48 -24.70 -25.85 -32.09
N GLU A 49 -25.83 -25.15 -32.20
CA GLU A 49 -26.10 -23.94 -31.43
C GLU A 49 -26.18 -24.25 -29.92
N GLU A 50 -26.86 -25.33 -29.55
CA GLU A 50 -26.94 -25.79 -28.15
C GLU A 50 -25.56 -26.19 -27.61
N GLN A 51 -24.74 -26.87 -28.41
CA GLN A 51 -23.37 -27.23 -28.03
C GLN A 51 -22.50 -25.99 -27.81
N ARG A 52 -22.59 -25.00 -28.71
CA ARG A 52 -21.86 -23.72 -28.55
C ARG A 52 -22.28 -22.97 -27.29
N LEU A 53 -23.58 -22.95 -26.98
CA LEU A 53 -24.09 -22.33 -25.76
C LEU A 53 -23.57 -23.04 -24.51
N ARG A 54 -23.52 -24.39 -24.51
CA ARG A 54 -22.95 -25.18 -23.40
C ARG A 54 -21.45 -24.92 -23.23
N GLU A 55 -20.69 -24.84 -24.32
CA GLU A 55 -19.26 -24.54 -24.28
C GLU A 55 -18.98 -23.11 -23.81
N GLU A 56 -19.80 -22.14 -24.22
CA GLU A 56 -19.71 -20.77 -23.72
C GLU A 56 -20.08 -20.67 -22.25
N GLU A 57 -21.16 -21.33 -21.83
CA GLU A 57 -21.56 -21.40 -20.43
C GLU A 57 -20.49 -22.07 -19.58
N GLN A 58 -19.91 -23.18 -20.05
CA GLN A 58 -18.83 -23.86 -19.36
C GLN A 58 -17.59 -22.98 -19.25
N ARG A 59 -17.17 -22.31 -20.32
CA ARG A 59 -16.07 -21.33 -20.25
C ARG A 59 -16.36 -20.20 -19.27
N ARG A 60 -17.60 -19.70 -19.21
CA ARG A 60 -17.99 -18.67 -18.23
C ARG A 60 -17.96 -19.19 -16.80
N ARG A 61 -18.39 -20.43 -16.57
CA ARG A 61 -18.33 -21.09 -15.25
C ARG A 61 -16.88 -21.30 -14.82
N GLU A 62 -16.03 -21.84 -15.69
CA GLU A 62 -14.61 -22.05 -15.44
C GLU A 62 -13.88 -20.73 -15.17
N ALA A 63 -14.17 -19.67 -15.92
CA ALA A 63 -13.62 -18.34 -15.67
C ALA A 63 -14.07 -17.76 -14.32
N ALA A 64 -15.37 -17.86 -13.98
CA ALA A 64 -15.89 -17.38 -12.70
C ALA A 64 -15.34 -18.19 -11.51
N GLU A 65 -15.14 -19.49 -11.69
CA GLU A 65 -14.50 -20.34 -10.69
C GLU A 65 -13.04 -19.94 -10.51
N ALA A 66 -12.27 -19.75 -11.60
CA ALA A 66 -10.89 -19.30 -11.54
C ALA A 66 -10.73 -17.94 -10.84
N GLU A 67 -11.66 -16.99 -11.04
CA GLU A 67 -11.67 -15.71 -10.33
C GLU A 67 -11.99 -15.82 -8.83
N SER A 68 -12.70 -16.89 -8.45
CA SER A 68 -13.12 -17.16 -7.07
C SER A 68 -12.13 -18.02 -6.29
N GLN A 69 -11.22 -18.72 -6.99
CA GLN A 69 -10.18 -19.53 -6.38
C GLN A 69 -9.22 -18.67 -5.54
N PRO A 70 -8.86 -19.13 -4.32
CA PRO A 70 -7.79 -18.50 -3.54
C PRO A 70 -6.46 -18.49 -4.29
N LYS A 71 -5.68 -17.42 -4.07
CA LYS A 71 -4.39 -17.20 -4.70
C LYS A 71 -3.26 -17.82 -3.90
N ASN A 72 -2.18 -18.18 -4.59
CA ASN A 72 -0.89 -18.43 -3.94
C ASN A 72 -0.13 -17.10 -3.70
N LEU A 73 1.01 -17.15 -3.01
CA LEU A 73 1.75 -15.93 -2.62
C LEU A 73 2.16 -15.09 -3.83
N ILE A 74 2.66 -15.74 -4.88
CA ILE A 74 3.15 -15.10 -6.10
C ILE A 74 2.01 -14.39 -6.83
N GLU A 75 0.92 -15.10 -7.10
CA GLU A 75 -0.29 -14.54 -7.73
C GLU A 75 -0.89 -13.39 -6.90
N TYR A 76 -0.81 -13.49 -5.57
CA TYR A 76 -1.29 -12.47 -4.65
C TYR A 76 -0.47 -11.18 -4.75
N LEU A 77 0.87 -11.28 -4.70
CA LEU A 77 1.76 -10.12 -4.83
C LEU A 77 1.62 -9.44 -6.20
N GLU A 78 1.46 -10.21 -7.28
CA GLU A 78 1.17 -9.68 -8.61
C GLU A 78 -0.14 -8.88 -8.64
N THR A 79 -1.19 -9.43 -8.04
CA THR A 79 -2.50 -8.77 -8.00
C THR A 79 -2.42 -7.48 -7.17
N CYS A 80 -1.72 -7.49 -6.03
CA CYS A 80 -1.48 -6.30 -5.23
C CYS A 80 -0.67 -5.23 -5.97
N HIS A 81 0.33 -5.62 -6.77
CA HIS A 81 1.10 -4.67 -7.58
C HIS A 81 0.23 -3.89 -8.57
N SER A 82 -0.86 -4.50 -9.07
CA SER A 82 -1.82 -3.80 -9.94
C SER A 82 -2.49 -2.59 -9.27
N PHE A 83 -2.50 -2.50 -7.93
CA PHE A 83 -2.96 -1.32 -7.19
C PHE A 83 -1.97 -0.17 -7.30
N SER A 84 -0.67 -0.46 -7.18
CA SER A 84 0.40 0.54 -7.36
C SER A 84 0.38 1.13 -8.77
N LEU A 85 0.03 0.32 -9.78
CA LEU A 85 -0.11 0.78 -11.17
C LEU A 85 -1.34 1.66 -11.41
N ALA A 86 -2.42 1.47 -10.64
CA ALA A 86 -3.69 2.18 -10.81
C ALA A 86 -3.80 3.50 -10.04
N LEU A 87 -2.76 3.86 -9.28
CA LEU A 87 -2.72 5.03 -8.40
C LEU A 87 -2.89 6.35 -9.19
N LYS A 88 -3.78 7.23 -8.69
CA LYS A 88 -4.07 8.56 -9.24
C LYS A 88 -3.90 9.62 -8.15
N VAL A 89 -2.99 10.56 -8.37
CA VAL A 89 -2.64 11.63 -7.42
C VAL A 89 -3.40 12.92 -7.72
N ILE A 90 -3.92 13.57 -6.68
CA ILE A 90 -4.58 14.89 -6.73
C ILE A 90 -3.83 15.85 -5.76
N THR A 91 -3.57 17.07 -6.22
CA THR A 91 -2.80 18.10 -5.49
C THR A 91 -3.68 18.94 -4.56
N ASP A 92 -3.57 18.82 -3.22
CA ASP A 92 -3.97 19.90 -2.28
C ASP A 92 -3.39 19.84 -0.84
N LYS A 93 -3.03 21.01 -0.28
CA LYS A 93 -2.06 21.20 0.82
C LYS A 93 -2.59 20.97 2.25
N SER A 94 -1.72 20.48 3.15
CA SER A 94 -1.85 20.59 4.64
C SER A 94 -0.53 20.28 5.39
N LEU A 95 -0.52 20.41 6.73
CA LEU A 95 0.61 20.74 7.65
C LEU A 95 1.15 19.53 8.47
N SER A 96 2.42 19.51 8.92
CA SER A 96 2.94 18.65 10.03
C SER A 96 4.35 19.08 10.54
N THR A 97 4.79 18.56 11.70
CA THR A 97 5.90 19.05 12.59
C THR A 97 7.09 18.06 12.78
N GLN A 98 8.26 18.53 13.24
CA GLN A 98 9.60 17.92 13.00
C GLN A 98 10.44 17.48 14.23
N GLY A 99 11.56 16.78 13.97
CA GLY A 99 12.76 16.69 14.83
C GLY A 99 14.04 16.51 13.98
N ASP A 100 15.20 16.15 14.57
CA ASP A 100 16.59 16.37 14.04
C ASP A 100 17.42 15.09 13.75
N THR A 101 18.30 15.10 12.73
CA THR A 101 19.28 14.06 12.33
C THR A 101 20.57 14.74 11.93
N THR A 102 21.72 14.23 12.37
CA THR A 102 23.01 14.85 12.02
C THR A 102 23.55 14.36 10.68
N ARG A 103 23.23 13.12 10.27
CA ARG A 103 23.69 12.55 9.00
C ARG A 103 22.64 11.63 8.36
N ILE A 104 22.31 11.88 7.10
CA ILE A 104 21.41 11.06 6.28
C ILE A 104 22.26 10.39 5.20
N VAL A 105 22.40 9.07 5.24
CA VAL A 105 23.38 8.31 4.45
C VAL A 105 22.69 7.23 3.59
N PRO A 106 23.11 6.99 2.34
CA PRO A 106 22.57 5.87 1.56
C PRO A 106 22.80 4.51 2.25
N TRP A 107 21.75 3.68 2.30
CA TRP A 107 21.80 2.31 2.78
C TRP A 107 22.16 1.37 1.62
N VAL A 108 23.46 1.23 1.39
CA VAL A 108 24.00 0.45 0.26
C VAL A 108 23.68 -1.05 0.37
N ASP A 109 23.63 -1.59 1.58
CA ASP A 109 23.38 -3.01 1.83
C ASP A 109 21.89 -3.37 1.94
N PHE A 110 20.98 -2.42 1.69
CA PHE A 110 19.54 -2.66 1.78
C PHE A 110 19.03 -3.77 0.85
N PRO A 111 19.44 -3.88 -0.42
CA PRO A 111 19.00 -4.98 -1.29
C PRO A 111 19.40 -6.35 -0.72
N VAL A 112 20.60 -6.48 -0.17
CA VAL A 112 21.07 -7.70 0.49
C VAL A 112 20.23 -8.01 1.73
N TYR A 113 19.97 -7.00 2.55
CA TYR A 113 19.10 -7.12 3.73
C TYR A 113 17.67 -7.59 3.38
N GLN A 114 17.12 -7.14 2.26
CA GLN A 114 15.82 -7.59 1.76
C GLN A 114 15.88 -9.04 1.25
N GLU A 115 16.90 -9.39 0.47
CA GLU A 115 17.01 -10.72 -0.14
C GLU A 115 17.24 -11.81 0.92
N GLU A 116 17.97 -11.54 2.01
CA GLU A 116 18.09 -12.45 3.16
C GLU A 116 16.73 -12.85 3.76
N THR A 117 15.71 -11.99 3.62
CA THR A 117 14.36 -12.29 4.07
C THR A 117 13.62 -13.17 3.05
N TRP A 118 13.81 -12.92 1.76
CA TRP A 118 13.23 -13.74 0.69
C TRP A 118 13.84 -15.13 0.60
N GLU A 119 15.14 -15.28 0.85
CA GLU A 119 15.80 -16.59 0.93
C GLU A 119 15.21 -17.45 2.06
N LYS A 120 14.95 -16.84 3.23
CA LYS A 120 14.28 -17.53 4.36
C LYS A 120 12.86 -17.97 3.99
N LEU A 121 12.09 -17.13 3.32
CA LEU A 121 10.75 -17.49 2.82
C LEU A 121 10.82 -18.64 1.79
N SER A 122 11.80 -18.58 0.89
CA SER A 122 12.01 -19.58 -0.17
C SER A 122 12.43 -20.95 0.36
N THR A 123 12.93 -21.02 1.60
CA THR A 123 13.25 -22.28 2.28
C THR A 123 12.00 -23.14 2.55
N SER A 124 10.79 -22.56 2.47
CA SER A 124 9.52 -23.26 2.61
C SER A 124 8.70 -23.22 1.31
N PRO A 125 9.03 -24.01 0.27
CA PRO A 125 8.35 -23.98 -1.03
C PRO A 125 6.85 -24.33 -0.95
N ASP A 126 6.46 -25.11 0.07
CA ASP A 126 5.05 -25.40 0.36
C ASP A 126 4.26 -24.13 0.69
N PHE A 127 4.87 -23.16 1.36
CA PHE A 127 4.22 -21.88 1.68
C PHE A 127 3.92 -21.09 0.41
N ASN A 128 4.87 -21.04 -0.53
CA ASN A 128 4.69 -20.33 -1.79
C ASN A 128 3.61 -20.96 -2.69
N SER A 129 3.39 -22.27 -2.55
CA SER A 129 2.42 -23.03 -3.36
C SER A 129 1.01 -23.05 -2.75
N GLN A 130 0.87 -22.71 -1.46
CA GLN A 130 -0.41 -22.73 -0.76
C GLN A 130 -1.38 -21.67 -1.30
N ARG A 131 -2.58 -22.10 -1.69
CA ARG A 131 -3.67 -21.22 -2.14
C ARG A 131 -4.52 -20.77 -0.96
N VAL A 132 -3.97 -19.87 -0.16
CA VAL A 132 -4.61 -19.35 1.07
C VAL A 132 -4.90 -17.86 1.03
N PHE A 133 -4.44 -17.16 -0.02
CA PHE A 133 -4.59 -15.71 -0.15
C PHE A 133 -5.90 -15.32 -0.83
N PRO A 134 -6.41 -14.11 -0.58
CA PRO A 134 -7.64 -13.62 -1.19
C PRO A 134 -7.69 -13.78 -2.72
N SER A 135 -8.87 -14.12 -3.23
CA SER A 135 -9.12 -14.33 -4.66
C SER A 135 -9.15 -13.02 -5.46
N THR A 136 -9.19 -13.12 -6.79
CA THR A 136 -9.28 -11.94 -7.68
C THR A 136 -10.52 -11.10 -7.35
N HIS A 137 -11.67 -11.76 -7.18
CA HIS A 137 -12.93 -11.07 -6.86
C HIS A 137 -12.85 -10.28 -5.55
N GLN A 138 -12.19 -10.82 -4.53
CA GLN A 138 -12.00 -10.12 -3.25
C GLN A 138 -11.11 -8.89 -3.39
N LEU A 139 -10.08 -8.95 -4.24
CA LEU A 139 -9.16 -7.84 -4.49
C LEU A 139 -9.76 -6.77 -5.41
N ASP A 140 -10.57 -7.16 -6.39
CA ASP A 140 -11.33 -6.22 -7.22
C ASP A 140 -12.38 -5.46 -6.41
N TYR A 141 -12.98 -6.12 -5.42
CA TYR A 141 -13.85 -5.44 -4.46
C TYR A 141 -13.10 -4.30 -3.76
N VAL A 142 -11.90 -4.56 -3.21
CA VAL A 142 -11.06 -3.51 -2.59
C VAL A 142 -10.76 -2.39 -3.59
N ARG A 143 -10.34 -2.75 -4.81
CA ARG A 143 -10.00 -1.81 -5.88
C ARG A 143 -11.12 -0.81 -6.18
N LYS A 144 -12.38 -1.29 -6.16
CA LYS A 144 -13.56 -0.48 -6.46
C LYS A 144 -13.77 0.68 -5.48
N TYR A 145 -13.29 0.57 -4.25
CA TYR A 145 -13.47 1.57 -3.19
C TYR A 145 -12.20 2.39 -2.92
N LEU A 146 -11.20 2.32 -3.80
CA LEU A 146 -10.01 3.16 -3.70
C LEU A 146 -10.28 4.55 -4.27
N ASP A 147 -10.25 5.55 -3.39
CA ASP A 147 -10.32 6.95 -3.77
C ASP A 147 -8.95 7.45 -4.29
N PRO A 148 -8.92 8.42 -5.22
CA PRO A 148 -7.69 9.13 -5.59
C PRO A 148 -7.00 9.77 -4.38
N ILE A 149 -5.67 9.79 -4.40
CA ILE A 149 -4.88 10.33 -3.28
C ILE A 149 -4.83 11.85 -3.37
N ALA A 150 -5.74 12.50 -2.65
CA ALA A 150 -5.81 13.97 -2.55
C ALA A 150 -5.21 14.52 -1.24
N SER A 151 -4.94 13.67 -0.24
CA SER A 151 -4.47 14.09 1.08
C SER A 151 -3.75 12.95 1.80
N GLU A 152 -3.09 13.24 2.93
CA GLU A 152 -2.48 12.22 3.80
C GLU A 152 -3.53 11.29 4.42
N VAL A 153 -4.77 11.75 4.63
CA VAL A 153 -5.87 10.89 5.08
C VAL A 153 -6.22 9.86 4.00
N ALA A 154 -6.38 10.31 2.76
CA ALA A 154 -6.66 9.43 1.61
C ALA A 154 -5.48 8.48 1.34
N LEU A 155 -4.24 8.97 1.44
CA LEU A 155 -3.03 8.16 1.33
C LEU A 155 -2.99 7.06 2.39
N ARG A 156 -3.34 7.35 3.64
CA ARG A 156 -3.40 6.35 4.71
C ARG A 156 -4.44 5.28 4.45
N HIS A 157 -5.63 5.66 3.99
CA HIS A 157 -6.65 4.69 3.59
C HIS A 157 -6.15 3.80 2.45
N TYR A 158 -5.55 4.41 1.42
CA TYR A 158 -4.94 3.68 0.31
C TYR A 158 -3.84 2.71 0.78
N ALA A 159 -2.90 3.18 1.60
CA ALA A 159 -1.80 2.36 2.14
C ALA A 159 -2.33 1.19 2.98
N ARG A 160 -3.33 1.45 3.81
CA ARG A 160 -3.97 0.42 4.62
C ARG A 160 -4.57 -0.69 3.76
N GLU A 161 -5.36 -0.32 2.75
CA GLU A 161 -6.08 -1.30 1.94
C GLU A 161 -5.20 -2.03 0.92
N THR A 162 -4.22 -1.34 0.34
CA THR A 162 -3.43 -1.87 -0.79
C THR A 162 -2.08 -2.43 -0.39
N VAL A 163 -1.57 -2.10 0.80
CA VAL A 163 -0.24 -2.49 1.27
C VAL A 163 -0.29 -3.14 2.64
N GLU A 164 -0.77 -2.45 3.67
CA GLU A 164 -0.66 -2.93 5.06
C GLU A 164 -1.57 -4.13 5.34
N ASN A 165 -2.82 -4.12 4.84
CA ASN A 165 -3.73 -5.26 4.95
C ASN A 165 -3.15 -6.49 4.22
N PRO A 166 -2.63 -6.36 2.97
CA PRO A 166 -1.87 -7.45 2.35
C PRO A 166 -0.67 -7.94 3.15
N VAL A 167 0.19 -7.04 3.63
CA VAL A 167 1.34 -7.42 4.46
C VAL A 167 0.89 -8.17 5.73
N ARG A 168 -0.16 -7.68 6.41
CA ARG A 168 -0.75 -8.36 7.57
C ARG A 168 -1.27 -9.74 7.23
N THR A 169 -1.92 -9.89 6.07
CA THR A 169 -2.43 -11.18 5.59
C THR A 169 -1.27 -12.16 5.40
N VAL A 170 -0.20 -11.74 4.73
CA VAL A 170 0.98 -12.59 4.51
C VAL A 170 1.66 -12.96 5.84
N ILE A 171 1.88 -12.00 6.74
CA ILE A 171 2.47 -12.28 8.06
C ILE A 171 1.58 -13.21 8.88
N GLY A 172 0.25 -13.08 8.78
CA GLY A 172 -0.71 -13.99 9.41
C GLY A 172 -0.57 -15.43 8.93
N GLU A 173 -0.37 -15.66 7.63
CA GLU A 173 -0.12 -16.99 7.09
C GLU A 173 1.29 -17.50 7.46
N ILE A 174 2.31 -16.64 7.45
CA ILE A 174 3.67 -17.01 7.91
C ILE A 174 3.62 -17.47 9.37
N TYR A 175 2.83 -16.82 10.22
CA TYR A 175 2.70 -17.19 11.64
C TYR A 175 2.10 -18.60 11.86
N LYS A 176 1.29 -19.09 10.91
CA LYS A 176 0.73 -20.46 10.97
C LYS A 176 1.78 -21.52 10.60
N ASN A 177 2.81 -21.16 9.85
CA ASN A 177 3.90 -22.05 9.49
C ASN A 177 4.95 -22.08 10.61
N GLU A 178 5.12 -23.22 11.28
CA GLU A 178 5.99 -23.33 12.46
C GLU A 178 7.46 -23.02 12.15
N ASN A 179 7.98 -23.53 11.03
CA ASN A 179 9.35 -23.31 10.60
C ASN A 179 9.62 -21.81 10.34
N LEU A 180 8.76 -21.16 9.56
CA LEU A 180 8.91 -19.73 9.27
C LEU A 180 8.71 -18.87 10.52
N ARG A 181 7.74 -19.22 11.38
CA ARG A 181 7.50 -18.54 12.66
C ARG A 181 8.75 -18.54 13.54
N GLU A 182 9.46 -19.66 13.63
CA GLU A 182 10.71 -19.77 14.39
C GLU A 182 11.86 -18.97 13.73
N GLN A 183 12.04 -19.10 12.42
CA GLN A 183 13.09 -18.39 11.68
C GLN A 183 12.96 -16.87 11.80
N PHE A 184 11.74 -16.33 11.68
CA PHE A 184 11.46 -14.90 11.81
C PHE A 184 11.22 -14.45 13.26
N ARG A 185 11.31 -15.36 14.23
CA ARG A 185 11.04 -15.10 15.66
C ARG A 185 9.72 -14.38 15.88
N LEU A 186 8.70 -14.72 15.09
CA LEU A 186 7.39 -14.12 15.16
C LEU A 186 6.72 -14.56 16.46
N ARG A 187 6.40 -13.57 17.31
CA ARG A 187 5.70 -13.77 18.58
C ARG A 187 4.53 -12.80 18.65
N GLY A 188 3.35 -13.38 18.85
CA GLY A 188 2.10 -12.65 18.99
C GLY A 188 1.58 -11.98 17.72
N ALA A 189 0.50 -11.20 17.87
CA ALA A 189 -0.20 -10.58 16.75
C ALA A 189 0.47 -9.26 16.34
N MET A 190 0.56 -9.02 15.03
CA MET A 190 1.05 -7.76 14.49
C MET A 190 -0.08 -6.76 14.30
N MET A 191 0.15 -5.53 14.76
CA MET A 191 -0.78 -4.42 14.66
C MET A 191 -0.15 -3.30 13.84
N PHE A 192 -0.93 -2.74 12.91
CA PHE A 192 -0.58 -1.50 12.22
C PHE A 192 -1.44 -0.42 12.86
N GLU A 193 -0.82 0.40 13.70
CA GLU A 193 -1.50 1.41 14.50
C GLU A 193 -1.73 2.68 13.68
N SER A 194 -3.01 3.02 13.53
CA SER A 194 -3.46 4.37 13.17
C SER A 194 -4.15 4.95 14.40
N HIS A 195 -3.89 6.22 14.75
CA HIS A 195 -4.52 6.90 15.90
C HIS A 195 -6.06 7.04 15.82
N THR A 196 -6.69 6.38 14.85
CA THR A 196 -8.12 6.10 14.78
C THR A 196 -8.41 4.64 15.10
N ASN A 197 -7.96 4.15 16.26
CA ASN A 197 -8.49 2.92 16.85
C ASN A 197 -9.95 3.17 17.26
N LEU A 198 -10.85 3.18 16.28
CA LEU A 198 -12.31 3.12 16.44
C LEU A 198 -12.69 1.75 17.01
N GLY A 199 -12.36 1.50 18.28
CA GLY A 199 -12.63 0.22 18.93
C GLY A 199 -12.33 0.13 20.42
N VAL A 200 -11.72 1.15 21.04
CA VAL A 200 -11.59 1.18 22.51
C VAL A 200 -12.85 1.82 23.09
N PRO A 201 -13.60 1.16 24.00
CA PRO A 201 -14.80 1.72 24.62
C PRO A 201 -14.49 3.09 25.24
N VAL A 202 -15.32 4.06 24.87
CA VAL A 202 -15.19 5.50 25.13
C VAL A 202 -15.16 5.88 26.63
N GLU A 203 -15.36 4.92 27.53
CA GLU A 203 -15.49 5.19 28.97
C GLU A 203 -14.20 5.67 29.64
N GLN A 204 -13.00 5.23 29.19
CA GLN A 204 -11.74 5.70 29.81
C GLN A 204 -11.24 7.04 29.27
N SER A 205 -11.72 7.48 28.09
CA SER A 205 -11.33 8.78 27.53
C SER A 205 -12.09 9.94 28.18
N MET A 206 -13.33 9.69 28.63
CA MET A 206 -14.20 10.73 29.18
C MET A 206 -13.89 11.06 30.65
N GLU A 207 -13.39 10.10 31.45
CA GLU A 207 -12.99 10.37 32.83
C GLU A 207 -11.79 11.32 32.92
N ASN A 208 -10.84 11.23 31.99
CA ASN A 208 -9.69 12.14 31.93
C ASN A 208 -10.05 13.56 31.43
N GLU A 209 -11.17 13.73 30.73
CA GLU A 209 -11.65 15.03 30.25
C GLU A 209 -12.64 15.70 31.21
N MET A 210 -13.47 14.94 31.93
CA MET A 210 -14.42 15.50 32.91
C MET A 210 -13.76 15.96 34.22
N GLY A 211 -12.60 15.40 34.60
CA GLY A 211 -11.80 15.90 35.73
C GLY A 211 -11.13 17.27 35.50
N ARG A 212 -11.27 17.85 34.30
CA ARG A 212 -10.63 19.11 33.90
C ARG A 212 -11.59 20.28 33.70
N MET A 213 -12.88 20.11 34.02
CA MET A 213 -13.86 21.19 34.03
C MET A 213 -14.37 21.49 35.45
N SER A 214 -13.48 21.74 36.41
CA SER A 214 -13.88 22.51 37.60
C SER A 214 -13.71 24.00 37.30
N ILE A 215 -14.82 24.61 36.91
CA ILE A 215 -15.00 26.06 36.87
C ILE A 215 -15.01 26.54 38.33
N SER A 216 -13.96 27.22 38.76
CA SER A 216 -14.00 28.04 39.97
C SER A 216 -14.98 29.19 39.75
N GLU A 217 -16.07 29.21 40.54
CA GLU A 217 -17.07 30.27 40.54
C GLU A 217 -16.47 31.66 40.89
N PRO A 218 -17.00 32.76 40.33
CA PRO A 218 -16.55 34.10 40.65
C PRO A 218 -17.26 34.62 41.91
N ASN A 219 -16.57 34.61 43.05
CA ASN A 219 -17.06 35.31 44.24
C ASN A 219 -16.86 36.83 44.08
N THR A 220 -17.98 37.55 44.01
CA THR A 220 -18.03 39.01 44.19
C THR A 220 -18.14 39.33 45.67
N SER A 221 -17.25 40.19 46.19
CA SER A 221 -17.61 41.18 47.22
C SER A 221 -16.51 42.23 47.38
N ARG A 222 -16.96 43.38 47.86
CA ARG A 222 -16.41 44.74 47.75
C ARG A 222 -15.28 45.07 48.75
N ALA A 223 -14.43 45.99 48.28
CA ALA A 223 -13.87 47.17 48.95
C ALA A 223 -12.80 47.02 50.07
N GLY A 224 -11.72 47.81 49.93
CA GLY A 224 -10.99 48.32 51.11
C GLY A 224 -9.48 48.59 50.96
N ARG A 225 -9.13 49.77 50.43
CA ARG A 225 -8.01 50.67 50.82
C ARG A 225 -6.62 50.13 51.27
N SER A 226 -5.62 50.66 50.54
CA SER A 226 -4.43 51.44 51.00
C SER A 226 -3.05 50.79 51.23
N ARG A 227 -2.07 51.35 50.50
CA ARG A 227 -0.65 51.69 50.81
C ARG A 227 0.19 50.77 51.72
N ALA A 228 1.34 50.32 51.21
CA ALA A 228 2.68 50.76 51.66
C ALA A 228 3.84 50.15 50.83
N LYS A 229 4.96 50.87 50.83
CA LYS A 229 6.27 50.62 50.19
C LYS A 229 7.01 49.41 50.77
N GLY A 230 7.85 48.79 49.93
CA GLY A 230 9.01 48.00 50.37
C GLY A 230 9.90 47.60 49.18
N LYS A 231 11.02 48.31 49.00
CA LYS A 231 12.14 47.87 48.16
C LYS A 231 12.84 46.71 48.89
N ASP A 232 13.19 45.65 48.18
CA ASP A 232 14.58 45.16 48.19
C ASP A 232 14.89 44.33 46.95
N LYS A 233 16.14 44.50 46.51
CA LYS A 233 16.73 43.98 45.28
C LYS A 233 17.70 42.86 45.64
N GLN A 234 17.87 41.95 44.67
CA GLN A 234 19.03 41.11 44.37
C GLN A 234 19.13 39.66 44.90
N MET A 235 19.01 38.78 43.90
CA MET A 235 20.02 37.81 43.43
C MET A 235 20.28 36.54 44.24
N GLY A 236 20.07 35.40 43.58
CA GLY A 236 20.94 34.23 43.72
C GLY A 236 20.27 32.88 43.50
N GLY A 237 20.43 32.30 42.31
CA GLY A 237 20.50 30.83 42.13
C GLY A 237 19.25 30.12 41.62
N GLN A 238 18.88 30.30 40.35
CA GLN A 238 18.07 29.30 39.63
C GLN A 238 18.99 28.21 39.05
N HIS A 239 19.12 27.10 39.76
CA HIS A 239 19.47 25.82 39.14
C HIS A 239 18.23 25.33 38.37
N GLN A 240 18.18 25.60 37.06
CA GLN A 240 17.17 25.01 36.18
C GLN A 240 17.64 23.61 35.75
N THR A 241 17.13 22.58 36.43
CA THR A 241 17.09 21.22 35.89
C THR A 241 16.17 21.21 34.65
N ARG A 242 16.77 21.30 33.45
CA ARG A 242 16.07 21.19 32.16
C ARG A 242 15.80 19.72 31.80
N GLY A 243 14.92 19.08 32.57
CA GLY A 243 14.36 17.78 32.23
C GLY A 243 12.84 17.84 32.24
N ALA A 244 12.20 17.26 31.22
CA ALA A 244 10.76 16.93 31.16
C ALA A 244 9.76 18.00 30.65
N SER A 245 10.02 18.60 29.48
CA SER A 245 8.99 19.37 28.73
C SER A 245 8.44 18.65 27.47
N TRP A 246 8.94 17.47 27.10
CA TRP A 246 8.59 16.82 25.83
C TRP A 246 7.25 16.06 25.83
N ARG A 247 6.61 15.81 26.98
CA ARG A 247 5.38 15.00 27.04
C ARG A 247 4.08 15.75 26.70
N LYS A 248 4.12 17.01 26.25
CA LYS A 248 2.93 17.88 26.25
C LYS A 248 2.55 18.58 24.94
N LYS A 249 3.12 18.24 23.78
CA LYS A 249 2.73 18.93 22.53
C LYS A 249 2.67 18.00 21.31
N GLY A 250 1.45 17.69 20.85
CA GLY A 250 1.16 17.23 19.48
C GLY A 250 1.30 15.73 19.17
N SER A 251 0.57 14.86 19.86
CA SER A 251 0.49 13.41 19.60
C SER A 251 -0.46 13.04 18.43
N ALA A 252 -0.49 13.84 17.35
CA ALA A 252 -1.54 13.68 16.31
C ALA A 252 -1.14 12.80 15.12
N ASP A 253 0.15 12.68 14.79
CA ASP A 253 0.61 12.13 13.49
C ASP A 253 1.65 10.98 13.60
N GLN A 254 1.63 10.12 14.64
CA GLN A 254 2.69 9.12 14.85
C GLN A 254 2.26 7.66 14.55
N PHE A 255 2.37 7.22 13.30
CA PHE A 255 2.02 5.86 12.89
C PHE A 255 3.11 4.84 13.25
N CYS A 256 2.70 3.60 13.56
CA CYS A 256 3.62 2.54 14.00
C CYS A 256 3.14 1.16 13.58
N ILE A 257 4.10 0.28 13.29
CA ILE A 257 3.89 -1.16 13.30
C ILE A 257 4.35 -1.66 14.65
N SER A 258 3.47 -2.34 15.37
CA SER A 258 3.75 -2.91 16.68
C SER A 258 3.41 -4.40 16.70
N LYS A 259 3.99 -5.11 17.66
CA LYS A 259 3.61 -6.49 17.98
C LYS A 259 3.07 -6.55 19.40
N GLU A 260 2.03 -7.34 19.61
CA GLU A 260 1.52 -7.65 20.94
C GLU A 260 2.24 -8.89 21.48
N SER A 261 2.96 -8.76 22.60
CA SER A 261 3.61 -9.88 23.30
C SER A 261 3.35 -9.76 24.79
N ASP A 262 2.79 -10.81 25.40
CA ASP A 262 2.59 -10.91 26.85
C ASP A 262 1.79 -9.73 27.45
N GLY A 263 0.76 -9.27 26.72
CA GLY A 263 -0.07 -8.13 27.11
C GLY A 263 0.62 -6.76 26.98
N ARG A 264 1.77 -6.69 26.31
CA ARG A 264 2.50 -5.45 26.01
C ARG A 264 2.59 -5.23 24.50
N THR A 265 2.39 -3.98 24.11
CA THR A 265 2.61 -3.53 22.74
C THR A 265 4.05 -3.08 22.57
N ILE A 266 4.80 -3.73 21.68
CA ILE A 266 6.20 -3.43 21.39
C ILE A 266 6.28 -2.80 20.00
N PRO A 267 6.76 -1.55 19.86
CA PRO A 267 6.92 -0.92 18.56
C PRO A 267 8.06 -1.57 17.77
N ILE A 268 7.86 -1.75 16.47
CA ILE A 268 8.79 -2.43 15.55
C ILE A 268 9.32 -1.46 14.50
N ALA A 269 8.42 -0.71 13.87
CA ALA A 269 8.76 0.29 12.88
C ALA A 269 7.87 1.52 12.98
N SER A 270 8.42 2.71 12.70
CA SER A 270 7.64 3.95 12.56
C SER A 270 7.29 4.22 11.11
N ILE A 271 6.13 4.80 10.85
CA ILE A 271 5.68 5.14 9.48
C ILE A 271 5.38 6.64 9.42
N GLU A 272 5.82 7.28 8.34
CA GLU A 272 5.43 8.64 8.00
C GLU A 272 4.74 8.65 6.64
N TYR A 273 3.52 9.20 6.58
CA TYR A 273 2.81 9.36 5.31
C TYR A 273 2.92 10.79 4.83
N LYS A 274 3.43 11.00 3.61
CA LYS A 274 3.45 12.32 2.97
C LYS A 274 2.67 12.27 1.67
N ALA A 275 1.67 13.13 1.52
CA ALA A 275 0.93 13.14 0.26
C ALA A 275 1.85 13.51 -0.93
N PRO A 276 1.75 12.82 -2.08
CA PRO A 276 2.72 12.94 -3.16
C PRO A 276 2.78 14.36 -3.76
N HIS A 277 1.71 15.14 -3.68
CA HIS A 277 1.73 16.54 -4.10
C HIS A 277 2.52 17.48 -3.15
N LYS A 278 2.75 17.07 -1.90
CA LYS A 278 3.61 17.79 -0.94
C LYS A 278 5.04 17.30 -1.02
N PHE A 279 5.25 16.06 -1.47
CA PHE A 279 6.55 15.44 -1.55
C PHE A 279 6.77 14.85 -2.95
N PRO A 280 6.96 15.70 -3.97
CA PRO A 280 6.93 15.27 -5.36
C PRO A 280 8.10 14.34 -5.70
N LEU A 281 7.81 13.26 -6.42
CA LEU A 281 8.79 12.23 -6.79
C LEU A 281 10.07 12.78 -7.44
N ALA A 282 9.95 13.83 -8.27
CA ALA A 282 11.10 14.46 -8.91
C ALA A 282 12.10 15.07 -7.90
N GLN A 283 11.61 15.61 -6.78
CA GLN A 283 12.46 16.17 -5.72
C GLN A 283 13.13 15.05 -4.92
N ILE A 284 12.40 13.95 -4.67
CA ILE A 284 12.92 12.76 -4.00
C ILE A 284 14.10 12.19 -4.79
N ILE A 285 13.88 11.88 -6.07
CA ILE A 285 14.92 11.31 -6.97
C ILE A 285 16.12 12.25 -7.10
N ALA A 286 15.88 13.56 -7.24
CA ALA A 286 16.96 14.52 -7.44
C ALA A 286 17.92 14.62 -6.25
N ARG A 287 17.48 14.28 -5.04
CA ARG A 287 18.24 14.52 -3.80
C ARG A 287 18.69 13.27 -3.08
N LEU A 288 17.97 12.17 -3.20
CA LEU A 288 18.35 10.89 -2.60
C LEU A 288 19.39 10.15 -3.46
N ASN A 289 20.50 10.81 -3.78
CA ASN A 289 21.61 10.27 -4.58
C ASN A 289 22.97 10.35 -3.86
N GLY A 290 23.00 10.69 -2.58
CA GLY A 290 24.23 10.82 -1.80
C GLY A 290 23.98 11.11 -0.31
N GLU A 291 25.05 11.29 0.45
CA GLU A 291 24.95 11.71 1.86
C GLU A 291 24.43 13.16 1.93
N ILE A 292 23.47 13.40 2.83
CA ILE A 292 22.98 14.72 3.18
C ILE A 292 23.37 14.97 4.63
N ARG A 293 24.03 16.10 4.88
CA ARG A 293 24.34 16.56 6.24
C ARG A 293 23.51 17.79 6.56
N PRO A 294 22.36 17.64 7.24
CA PRO A 294 21.50 18.78 7.54
C PRO A 294 22.27 19.92 8.22
N GLY A 295 23.05 19.61 9.25
CA GLY A 295 23.87 20.58 10.00
C GLY A 295 24.85 21.38 9.12
N ASP A 296 25.51 20.72 8.17
CA ASP A 296 26.52 21.35 7.34
C ASP A 296 25.92 22.02 6.10
N GLU A 297 24.83 21.49 5.54
CA GLU A 297 24.34 21.83 4.20
C GLU A 297 23.04 22.63 4.19
N ILE A 298 22.27 22.62 5.29
CA ILE A 298 20.90 23.14 5.33
C ILE A 298 20.70 24.10 6.51
N ILE A 299 21.13 23.69 7.70
CA ILE A 299 20.95 24.46 8.93
C ILE A 299 21.67 25.81 8.79
N HIS A 300 20.94 26.90 9.04
CA HIS A 300 21.42 28.29 8.94
C HIS A 300 21.95 28.71 7.56
N LYS A 301 21.60 27.97 6.50
CA LYS A 301 21.89 28.34 5.11
C LYS A 301 20.64 28.86 4.41
N GLU A 302 20.83 29.82 3.51
CA GLU A 302 19.78 30.35 2.65
C GLU A 302 20.03 29.91 1.21
N GLY A 303 18.99 29.40 0.58
CA GLY A 303 18.96 29.06 -0.84
C GLY A 303 17.51 28.99 -1.31
N ASP A 304 17.28 29.42 -2.55
CA ASP A 304 15.97 29.44 -3.20
C ASP A 304 15.96 28.68 -4.52
N ASP A 305 17.10 28.10 -4.91
CA ASP A 305 17.18 27.22 -6.06
C ASP A 305 16.52 25.85 -5.77
N PHE A 306 16.19 25.15 -6.86
CA PHE A 306 15.55 23.84 -6.79
C PHE A 306 16.38 22.80 -6.03
N ASP A 307 17.72 22.91 -6.09
CA ASP A 307 18.66 21.97 -5.48
C ASP A 307 18.57 22.03 -3.96
N PHE A 308 18.75 23.24 -3.43
CA PHE A 308 18.67 23.54 -2.01
C PHE A 308 17.28 23.26 -1.46
N LEU A 309 16.22 23.70 -2.14
CA LEU A 309 14.85 23.52 -1.66
C LEU A 309 14.43 22.05 -1.64
N SER A 310 14.77 21.27 -2.68
CA SER A 310 14.49 19.84 -2.69
C SER A 310 15.28 19.12 -1.59
N LYS A 311 16.55 19.51 -1.39
CA LYS A 311 17.42 18.90 -0.36
C LYS A 311 16.84 19.17 1.03
N THR A 312 16.43 20.41 1.27
CA THR A 312 15.77 20.86 2.50
C THR A 312 14.48 20.09 2.74
N LEU A 313 13.67 19.88 1.69
CA LEU A 313 12.41 19.14 1.80
C LEU A 313 12.63 17.68 2.20
N VAL A 314 13.50 16.97 1.48
CA VAL A 314 13.81 15.55 1.74
C VAL A 314 14.42 15.38 3.12
N ALA A 315 15.38 16.23 3.49
CA ALA A 315 15.94 16.23 4.82
C ALA A 315 14.85 16.43 5.88
N ALA A 316 13.98 17.43 5.74
CA ALA A 316 12.92 17.70 6.70
C ALA A 316 11.98 16.51 6.92
N VAL A 317 11.60 15.78 5.87
CA VAL A 317 10.73 14.59 5.97
C VAL A 317 11.43 13.42 6.66
N ILE A 318 12.67 13.11 6.27
CA ILE A 318 13.45 12.02 6.88
C ILE A 318 13.69 12.32 8.37
N THR A 319 14.04 13.56 8.66
CA THR A 319 14.39 14.04 10.00
C THR A 319 13.16 14.06 10.92
N GLN A 320 11.97 14.35 10.36
CA GLN A 320 10.70 14.16 11.05
C GLN A 320 10.49 12.69 11.45
N LEU A 321 10.55 11.75 10.52
CA LEU A 321 10.36 10.33 10.82
C LEU A 321 11.42 9.83 11.81
N PHE A 322 12.68 10.21 11.63
CA PHE A 322 13.76 9.88 12.55
C PHE A 322 13.44 10.31 13.99
N SER A 323 12.93 11.52 14.19
CA SER A 323 12.57 11.99 15.53
C SER A 323 11.51 11.10 16.21
N TYR A 324 10.56 10.58 15.43
CA TYR A 324 9.57 9.62 15.91
C TYR A 324 10.19 8.26 16.19
N MET A 325 11.15 7.82 15.38
CA MET A 325 11.90 6.59 15.61
C MET A 325 12.69 6.65 16.93
N ILE A 326 13.39 7.76 17.18
CA ILE A 326 14.08 8.02 18.45
C ILE A 326 13.10 8.05 19.62
N ALA A 327 12.01 8.80 19.51
CA ALA A 327 11.01 8.93 20.58
C ALA A 327 10.34 7.60 20.95
N LYS A 328 10.11 6.72 19.96
CA LYS A 328 9.54 5.39 20.16
C LYS A 328 10.57 4.31 20.47
N GLY A 329 11.86 4.60 20.35
CA GLY A 329 12.90 3.63 20.59
C GLY A 329 13.01 2.55 19.51
N VAL A 330 12.66 2.87 18.27
CA VAL A 330 12.73 1.95 17.14
C VAL A 330 13.86 2.32 16.19
N GLN A 331 14.48 1.29 15.60
CA GLN A 331 15.58 1.47 14.65
C GLN A 331 15.15 1.45 13.19
N HIS A 332 13.93 1.00 12.90
CA HIS A 332 13.40 0.88 11.55
C HIS A 332 12.21 1.80 11.35
N GLY A 333 12.11 2.38 10.16
CA GLY A 333 10.93 3.13 9.76
C GLY A 333 10.89 3.33 8.25
N TYR A 334 9.76 3.79 7.73
CA TYR A 334 9.70 4.21 6.33
C TYR A 334 8.77 5.38 6.11
N VAL A 335 9.11 6.20 5.12
CA VAL A 335 8.21 7.22 4.56
C VAL A 335 7.49 6.60 3.39
N PHE A 336 6.17 6.80 3.30
CA PHE A 336 5.37 6.37 2.16
C PHE A 336 4.59 7.54 1.59
N ASP A 337 4.68 7.73 0.28
CA ASP A 337 3.89 8.75 -0.44
C ASP A 337 2.87 8.14 -1.44
N GLY A 338 2.83 6.82 -1.56
CA GLY A 338 2.00 6.10 -2.53
C GLY A 338 2.72 5.74 -3.83
N GLU A 339 3.71 6.54 -4.26
CA GLU A 339 4.53 6.29 -5.45
C GLU A 339 5.92 5.71 -5.10
N ALA A 340 6.51 6.22 -4.03
CA ALA A 340 7.82 5.88 -3.49
C ALA A 340 7.74 5.45 -2.02
N ILE A 341 8.73 4.64 -1.63
CA ILE A 341 8.99 4.22 -0.26
C ILE A 341 10.42 4.63 0.08
N ILE A 342 10.61 5.38 1.16
CA ILE A 342 11.95 5.68 1.70
C ILE A 342 12.13 4.89 2.98
N PHE A 343 12.88 3.79 2.93
CA PHE A 343 13.21 2.98 4.10
C PHE A 343 14.31 3.65 4.90
N LEU A 344 14.15 3.70 6.22
CA LEU A 344 15.10 4.27 7.16
C LEU A 344 15.59 3.23 8.17
N TYR A 345 16.88 3.30 8.50
CA TYR A 345 17.51 2.51 9.55
C TYR A 345 18.44 3.37 10.41
N ILE A 346 18.27 3.28 11.74
CA ILE A 346 19.17 3.91 12.72
C ILE A 346 20.03 2.81 13.33
N PRO A 347 21.35 2.84 13.13
CA PRO A 347 22.22 1.79 13.61
C PRO A 347 22.35 1.83 15.14
N ASN A 348 22.68 0.70 15.75
CA ASN A 348 22.68 0.56 17.22
C ASN A 348 23.91 1.23 17.87
N ASP A 349 24.99 1.40 17.12
CA ASP A 349 26.25 1.99 17.57
C ASP A 349 26.29 3.50 17.39
N ASP A 350 25.60 4.05 16.38
CA ASP A 350 25.53 5.48 16.13
C ASP A 350 24.09 5.98 15.89
N PRO A 351 23.33 6.35 16.93
CA PRO A 351 21.98 6.87 16.77
C PRO A 351 21.93 8.23 16.07
N SER A 352 23.06 8.89 15.81
CA SER A 352 23.11 10.22 15.16
C SER A 352 23.00 10.13 13.63
N THR A 353 23.30 8.95 13.07
CA THR A 353 23.22 8.64 11.65
C THR A 353 21.91 7.92 11.33
N VAL A 354 21.25 8.30 10.24
CA VAL A 354 20.14 7.55 9.65
C VAL A 354 20.51 7.11 8.24
N TYR A 355 20.40 5.81 8.00
CA TYR A 355 20.54 5.21 6.69
C TYR A 355 19.22 5.28 5.93
N TYR A 356 19.25 5.56 4.63
CA TYR A 356 18.06 5.61 3.80
C TYR A 356 18.18 4.73 2.55
N HIS A 357 17.09 4.12 2.11
CA HIS A 357 16.97 3.50 0.78
C HIS A 357 15.70 3.99 0.10
N LEU A 358 15.83 4.51 -1.13
CA LEU A 358 14.70 4.90 -1.96
C LEU A 358 14.28 3.72 -2.83
N SER A 359 13.02 3.36 -2.75
CA SER A 359 12.36 2.44 -3.68
C SER A 359 11.20 3.14 -4.38
N ILE A 360 11.04 2.87 -5.67
CA ILE A 360 9.91 3.32 -6.48
C ILE A 360 9.35 2.06 -7.15
N PRO A 361 8.41 1.34 -6.50
CA PRO A 361 7.95 0.03 -6.96
C PRO A 361 7.46 -0.02 -8.41
N ARG A 362 6.87 1.08 -8.92
CA ARG A 362 6.43 1.18 -10.32
C ARG A 362 7.60 1.23 -11.31
N LEU A 363 8.77 1.71 -10.91
CA LEU A 363 9.98 1.79 -11.73
C LEU A 363 10.94 0.63 -11.46
N ASP A 364 10.94 0.09 -10.24
CA ASP A 364 11.80 -1.01 -9.83
C ASP A 364 11.30 -2.37 -10.31
N PHE A 365 9.98 -2.51 -10.50
CA PHE A 365 9.38 -3.70 -11.11
C PHE A 365 9.73 -3.78 -12.60
N GLN A 366 10.42 -4.85 -12.99
CA GLN A 366 10.76 -5.16 -14.39
C GLN A 366 10.23 -6.54 -14.74
N GLU A 367 9.47 -6.67 -15.83
CA GLU A 367 8.81 -7.94 -16.19
C GLU A 367 9.79 -9.10 -16.42
N ASP A 368 11.00 -8.81 -16.90
CA ASP A 368 12.03 -9.80 -17.25
C ASP A 368 12.96 -10.20 -16.08
N ASP A 369 12.76 -9.67 -14.87
CA ASP A 369 13.59 -9.99 -13.69
C ASP A 369 13.02 -11.20 -12.91
N GLU A 370 13.86 -12.19 -12.61
CA GLU A 370 13.47 -13.38 -11.82
C GLU A 370 12.91 -12.99 -10.44
N ASN A 371 13.45 -11.92 -9.84
CA ASN A 371 13.05 -11.42 -8.53
C ASN A 371 12.11 -10.21 -8.63
N ARG A 372 11.45 -9.98 -9.79
CA ARG A 372 10.57 -8.82 -10.02
C ARG A 372 9.52 -8.60 -8.93
N LEU A 373 9.01 -9.69 -8.35
CA LEU A 373 7.97 -9.63 -7.33
C LEU A 373 8.49 -9.13 -5.98
N HIS A 374 9.78 -9.30 -5.68
CA HIS A 374 10.43 -8.78 -4.48
C HIS A 374 10.44 -7.24 -4.46
N ARG A 375 10.25 -6.60 -5.62
CA ARG A 375 10.28 -5.14 -5.81
C ARG A 375 8.91 -4.47 -5.79
N THR A 376 7.83 -5.23 -5.55
CA THR A 376 6.50 -4.65 -5.34
C THR A 376 6.40 -3.95 -3.98
N SER A 377 5.48 -2.99 -3.83
CA SER A 377 5.29 -2.27 -2.56
C SER A 377 5.02 -3.21 -1.38
N VAL A 378 4.15 -4.21 -1.59
CA VAL A 378 3.80 -5.23 -0.58
C VAL A 378 5.02 -6.05 -0.23
N ALA A 379 5.76 -6.54 -1.22
CA ALA A 379 6.93 -7.38 -1.02
C ALA A 379 8.03 -6.66 -0.23
N GLN A 380 8.39 -5.45 -0.61
CA GLN A 380 9.46 -4.71 0.07
C GLN A 380 9.09 -4.33 1.50
N ILE A 381 7.84 -3.90 1.75
CA ILE A 381 7.39 -3.60 3.11
C ILE A 381 7.28 -4.88 3.94
N LEU A 382 6.81 -5.99 3.37
CA LEU A 382 6.79 -7.29 4.03
C LEU A 382 8.19 -7.69 4.50
N ALA A 383 9.16 -7.73 3.60
CA ALA A 383 10.51 -8.15 3.92
C ALA A 383 11.20 -7.17 4.88
N PHE A 384 10.96 -5.86 4.73
CA PHE A 384 11.44 -4.85 5.68
C PHE A 384 10.91 -5.09 7.10
N VAL A 385 9.60 -5.35 7.24
CA VAL A 385 8.93 -5.57 8.52
C VAL A 385 9.37 -6.89 9.17
N LEU A 386 9.48 -7.96 8.39
CA LEU A 386 10.00 -9.26 8.87
C LEU A 386 11.45 -9.14 9.33
N GLY A 387 12.29 -8.40 8.61
CA GLY A 387 13.66 -8.11 9.03
C GLY A 387 13.69 -7.32 10.35
N ALA A 388 12.88 -6.26 10.47
CA ALA A 388 12.80 -5.45 11.68
C ALA A 388 12.33 -6.25 12.92
N LEU A 389 11.42 -7.22 12.72
CA LEU A 389 10.96 -8.13 13.78
C LEU A 389 12.05 -9.07 14.29
N ALA A 390 12.96 -9.51 13.41
CA ALA A 390 14.01 -10.45 13.73
C ALA A 390 15.16 -9.81 14.54
N VAL A 391 15.30 -8.48 14.44
CA VAL A 391 16.31 -7.67 15.13
C VAL A 391 15.95 -7.49 16.61
N LYS A 392 16.97 -7.50 17.48
CA LYS A 392 16.80 -7.20 18.90
C LYS A 392 16.57 -5.69 19.09
N PRO A 393 15.65 -5.27 19.96
CA PRO A 393 15.47 -3.85 20.28
C PRO A 393 16.78 -3.20 20.75
N PRO A 394 16.94 -1.89 20.52
CA PRO A 394 18.12 -1.16 20.97
C PRO A 394 18.28 -1.23 22.49
N GLY A 395 19.54 -1.25 22.94
CA GLY A 395 19.88 -1.27 24.37
C GLY A 395 19.81 0.11 25.03
N GLN A 396 19.96 0.16 26.35
CA GLN A 396 19.94 1.43 27.10
C GLN A 396 20.99 2.44 26.62
N SER A 397 22.18 1.96 26.24
CA SER A 397 23.25 2.82 25.71
C SER A 397 22.85 3.57 24.44
N TRP A 398 22.02 2.96 23.60
CA TRP A 398 21.49 3.61 22.40
C TRP A 398 20.52 4.72 22.77
N HIS A 399 19.63 4.47 23.74
CA HIS A 399 18.70 5.49 24.23
C HIS A 399 19.42 6.67 24.90
N ASP A 400 20.46 6.40 25.67
CA ASP A 400 21.25 7.44 26.34
C ASP A 400 22.00 8.31 25.31
N ALA A 401 22.58 7.70 24.27
CA ALA A 401 23.21 8.42 23.16
C ALA A 401 22.19 9.22 22.34
N ALA A 402 21.02 8.63 22.04
CA ALA A 402 19.94 9.30 21.33
C ALA A 402 19.36 10.50 22.09
N ALA A 403 19.32 10.44 23.43
CA ALA A 403 18.87 11.54 24.27
C ALA A 403 19.83 12.76 24.24
N GLY A 404 21.06 12.57 23.79
CA GLY A 404 22.07 13.62 23.62
C GLY A 404 22.03 14.32 22.26
N LEU A 405 21.13 13.94 21.35
CA LEU A 405 21.02 14.57 20.03
C LEU A 405 20.39 15.97 20.15
N ASP A 406 20.91 16.90 19.34
CA ASP A 406 20.40 18.27 19.26
C ASP A 406 19.00 18.32 18.60
N THR A 407 18.33 19.46 18.70
CA THR A 407 17.00 19.68 18.10
C THR A 407 17.01 20.89 17.17
N TRP A 408 16.79 20.65 15.88
CA TRP A 408 16.54 21.68 14.88
C TRP A 408 15.05 22.04 14.78
N ALA A 409 14.75 23.33 14.59
CA ALA A 409 13.39 23.84 14.47
C ALA A 409 13.18 24.51 13.10
N VAL A 410 12.70 23.78 12.10
CA VAL A 410 12.46 24.33 10.75
C VAL A 410 11.14 23.87 10.13
N GLU A 411 10.03 24.43 10.53
CA GLU A 411 8.67 24.08 10.05
C GLU A 411 8.60 23.68 8.55
N TYR A 412 8.25 22.41 8.28
CA TYR A 412 8.15 21.81 6.93
C TYR A 412 7.32 22.66 5.96
N ILE A 413 6.31 23.34 6.48
CA ILE A 413 5.41 24.22 5.72
C ILE A 413 6.12 25.46 5.22
N ASP A 414 7.07 25.98 5.98
CA ASP A 414 7.84 27.14 5.60
C ASP A 414 8.86 26.77 4.51
N ILE A 415 9.38 25.53 4.55
CA ILE A 415 10.15 24.95 3.43
C ILE A 415 9.25 24.80 2.20
N LEU A 416 8.08 24.17 2.36
CA LEU A 416 7.15 23.98 1.25
C LEU A 416 6.78 25.30 0.60
N LYS A 417 6.37 26.31 1.36
CA LYS A 417 5.99 27.64 0.83
C LYS A 417 7.09 28.29 -0.02
N LYS A 418 8.36 28.02 0.27
CA LYS A 418 9.50 28.52 -0.51
C LYS A 418 9.65 27.84 -1.87
N ILE A 419 9.09 26.65 -2.06
CA ILE A 419 9.10 25.94 -3.35
C ILE A 419 7.99 26.49 -4.26
N PRO A 420 8.33 27.09 -5.43
CA PRO A 420 7.33 27.56 -6.40
C PRO A 420 6.38 26.44 -6.86
N GLU A 421 5.10 26.73 -7.06
CA GLU A 421 4.13 25.71 -7.52
C GLU A 421 4.46 25.14 -8.91
N THR A 422 5.10 25.94 -9.77
CA THR A 422 5.61 25.52 -11.08
C THR A 422 6.70 24.46 -10.94
N GLU A 423 7.58 24.59 -9.95
CA GLU A 423 8.64 23.63 -9.62
C GLU A 423 8.09 22.35 -8.96
N ARG A 424 6.98 22.44 -8.22
CA ARG A 424 6.29 21.24 -7.68
C ARG A 424 5.59 20.40 -8.75
N LYS A 425 5.16 21.03 -9.84
CA LYS A 425 4.41 20.39 -10.94
C LYS A 425 5.26 20.05 -12.16
N ALA A 426 6.50 20.52 -12.22
CA ALA A 426 7.38 20.29 -13.37
C ALA A 426 7.90 18.84 -13.38
N PRO A 427 7.62 18.04 -14.42
CA PRO A 427 8.30 16.77 -14.62
C PRO A 427 9.73 17.06 -15.06
N ARG A 428 10.66 17.17 -14.11
CA ARG A 428 12.09 17.17 -14.41
C ARG A 428 12.61 15.75 -14.31
N SER A 429 13.06 15.20 -15.43
CA SER A 429 13.68 13.87 -15.48
C SER A 429 15.08 13.92 -14.87
N SER A 430 15.19 13.67 -13.57
CA SER A 430 16.45 13.14 -13.04
C SER A 430 16.48 11.64 -13.33
N PRO A 431 17.58 11.08 -13.87
CA PRO A 431 17.66 9.65 -14.11
C PRO A 431 17.65 8.90 -12.77
N TYR A 432 16.54 8.21 -12.48
CA TYR A 432 16.47 7.23 -11.40
C TYR A 432 17.02 5.91 -11.92
N ASN A 433 18.02 5.37 -11.23
CA ASN A 433 18.50 4.03 -11.49
C ASN A 433 17.66 3.09 -10.62
N ALA A 434 16.85 2.25 -11.27
CA ALA A 434 16.07 1.24 -10.57
C ALA A 434 16.95 0.42 -9.63
N SER A 435 16.47 0.21 -8.41
CA SER A 435 17.17 -0.55 -7.38
C SER A 435 17.33 -1.99 -7.88
N ARG A 436 18.58 -2.39 -8.16
CA ARG A 436 18.92 -3.70 -8.75
C ARG A 436 19.19 -4.73 -7.67
#